data_AF-A0A2L2TBG8-F1
#
_entry.id   AF-A0A2L2TBG8-F1
#
_cell.length_a   1.000
_cell.length_b   1.000
_cell.length_c   1.000
_cell.angle_alpha   90.00
_cell.angle_beta   90.00
_cell.angle_gamma   90.00
#
_symmetry.space_group_name_H-M   'P 1'
#
loop_
_entity.id
_entity.type
_entity.pdbx_description
1 polymer ?
#
loop_
_entity_poly.entity_id
_entity_poly.type
_entity_poly.pdbx_seq_one_letter_code
_entity_poly.pdbx_strand_id
1 'polypeptide(L)'
;MGGKAFSHSDPPLETPRMPKEVYLEVKNKVIRALTPAFGWIDSPIEGPGKKDFGDIDIIVSGLIGDDMRKESILNLINHLLEADAQITEPGSAVAAHFAIPWPKHLPQPITHDPLQDDTSNELKSSATPLGDVSSACTASSDLSRPQSGAPGNPDSNAEPLTLKELQDKGRTILPHAVARQTGLAVALMADSPGSELGSPSPQGTFSPSPDSGKRRKSSWSAPSKKLFIPRSRKYSKISKKGASSTPNSINDDKSGFYIQVDVHYCDTVKQAKYLRFHQAHGDIWQLLGSVITPFGLTVDNVGLWIRIPEVERIDKKRAKILLTSVPNQILEFVGVSSTEYWRPFADVDTMFGYISQSPMFYVPSDYSEDYEPTKSNDRQRLAKRPVYAHWVHVFKPLCRSKGFYSKALTTREDVKNKAFETFKIESDYHQRLREFLFEKQKNDIIKEIKNIFPGPAQPTNQKAIQMRSLHIKAMKEIIVERVDASRYNIVAPNSVRLPNGLFNMDRVRAFARTIENDVVAAVERRNSPQAGGQVQAGRDARAITPEVPSLRDRLPGGA
;
A
#
# COMPACT_ATOMS: atom_id res chain seq x y z
N MET A 1 2.51 11.74 -12.63
CA MET A 1 3.62 11.97 -13.57
C MET A 1 4.31 10.63 -13.84
N GLY A 2 3.77 9.89 -14.80
CA GLY A 2 4.31 8.63 -15.33
C GLY A 2 4.84 8.82 -16.75
N GLY A 3 5.29 7.75 -17.42
CA GLY A 3 5.77 7.83 -18.82
C GLY A 3 7.22 8.29 -19.02
N LYS A 4 8.13 7.99 -18.09
CA LYS A 4 9.56 8.39 -18.17
C LYS A 4 10.55 7.23 -18.10
N ALA A 5 10.08 5.98 -18.19
CA ALA A 5 10.92 4.80 -17.98
C ALA A 5 12.10 4.74 -18.98
N PHE A 6 11.89 5.21 -20.21
CA PHE A 6 12.87 5.16 -21.29
C PHE A 6 13.69 6.46 -21.49
N SER A 7 13.48 7.48 -20.65
CA SER A 7 14.21 8.76 -20.77
C SER A 7 15.73 8.65 -20.56
N HIS A 8 16.18 7.54 -19.96
CA HIS A 8 17.58 7.23 -19.71
C HIS A 8 18.04 5.93 -20.38
N SER A 9 17.30 5.43 -21.39
CA SER A 9 17.79 4.33 -22.23
C SER A 9 18.91 4.82 -23.15
N ASP A 10 19.62 3.88 -23.78
CA ASP A 10 20.66 4.19 -24.76
C ASP A 10 20.36 3.43 -26.08
N PRO A 11 19.93 4.13 -27.15
CA PRO A 11 19.59 5.55 -27.18
C PRO A 11 18.33 5.89 -26.34
N PRO A 12 18.18 7.14 -25.85
CA PRO A 12 16.95 7.57 -25.18
C PRO A 12 15.75 7.48 -26.12
N LEU A 13 14.62 6.98 -25.61
CA LEU A 13 13.36 6.97 -26.37
C LEU A 13 12.44 8.09 -25.87
N GLU A 14 11.88 8.85 -26.80
CA GLU A 14 10.94 9.92 -26.49
C GLU A 14 9.52 9.37 -26.29
N THR A 15 9.01 9.48 -25.06
CA THR A 15 7.66 9.07 -24.67
C THR A 15 6.82 10.29 -24.24
N PRO A 16 6.35 11.12 -25.18
CA PRO A 16 5.60 12.34 -24.87
C PRO A 16 4.23 12.03 -24.25
N ARG A 17 3.63 13.04 -23.60
CA ARG A 17 2.30 12.93 -23.00
C ARG A 17 1.24 12.76 -24.10
N MET A 18 0.33 11.81 -23.91
CA MET A 18 -0.77 11.49 -24.81
C MET A 18 -2.02 12.32 -24.52
N PRO A 19 -2.67 12.88 -25.55
CA PRO A 19 -4.06 13.32 -25.48
C PRO A 19 -5.00 12.15 -25.14
N LYS A 20 -6.18 12.45 -24.60
CA LYS A 20 -7.18 11.44 -24.20
C LYS A 20 -7.56 10.49 -25.34
N GLU A 21 -7.73 11.01 -26.55
CA GLU A 21 -8.11 10.22 -27.73
C GLU A 21 -7.03 9.17 -28.07
N VAL A 22 -5.77 9.59 -28.10
CA VAL A 22 -4.61 8.71 -28.34
C VAL A 22 -4.52 7.65 -27.24
N TYR A 23 -4.59 8.07 -25.98
CA TYR A 23 -4.53 7.15 -24.84
C TYR A 23 -5.62 6.07 -24.90
N LEU A 24 -6.88 6.45 -25.21
CA LEU A 24 -7.98 5.48 -25.26
C LEU A 24 -7.82 4.50 -26.43
N GLU A 25 -7.45 4.97 -27.61
CA GLU A 25 -7.27 4.10 -28.78
C GLU A 25 -6.13 3.10 -28.55
N VAL A 26 -4.99 3.58 -28.04
CA VAL A 26 -3.81 2.74 -27.79
C VAL A 26 -4.08 1.77 -26.64
N LYS A 27 -4.74 2.20 -25.56
CA LYS A 27 -5.15 1.29 -24.48
C LYS A 27 -6.03 0.17 -25.00
N ASN A 28 -7.02 0.49 -25.84
CA ASN A 28 -7.89 -0.52 -26.44
C ASN A 28 -7.12 -1.47 -27.36
N LYS A 29 -6.17 -0.96 -28.15
CA LYS A 29 -5.28 -1.78 -28.99
C LYS A 29 -4.45 -2.75 -28.14
N VAL A 30 -3.83 -2.27 -27.07
CA VAL A 30 -3.03 -3.08 -26.13
C VAL A 30 -3.89 -4.18 -25.50
N ILE A 31 -5.08 -3.85 -24.99
CA ILE A 31 -6.00 -4.84 -24.41
C ILE A 31 -6.38 -5.90 -25.44
N ARG A 32 -6.71 -5.51 -26.67
CA ARG A 32 -7.04 -6.45 -27.77
C ARG A 32 -5.87 -7.38 -28.09
N ALA A 33 -4.65 -6.86 -28.14
CA ALA A 33 -3.45 -7.64 -28.44
C ALA A 33 -3.14 -8.71 -27.38
N LEU A 34 -3.38 -8.38 -26.10
CA LEU A 34 -3.07 -9.28 -24.98
C LEU A 34 -4.21 -10.26 -24.64
N THR A 35 -5.46 -9.92 -24.97
CA THR A 35 -6.66 -10.75 -24.66
C THR A 35 -6.52 -12.24 -25.05
N PRO A 36 -5.94 -12.63 -26.20
CA PRO A 36 -5.80 -14.04 -26.57
C PRO A 36 -4.89 -14.86 -25.64
N ALA A 37 -4.00 -14.21 -24.88
CA ALA A 37 -3.00 -14.87 -24.05
C ALA A 37 -3.38 -14.92 -22.56
N PHE A 38 -4.34 -14.10 -22.10
CA PHE A 38 -4.66 -13.97 -20.68
C PHE A 38 -6.17 -14.10 -20.44
N GLY A 39 -6.54 -14.93 -19.45
CA GLY A 39 -7.93 -15.12 -19.02
C GLY A 39 -8.52 -13.92 -18.28
N TRP A 40 -7.67 -13.00 -17.80
CA TRP A 40 -8.09 -11.75 -17.18
C TRP A 40 -7.15 -10.60 -17.56
N ILE A 41 -7.72 -9.47 -17.97
CA ILE A 41 -7.01 -8.24 -18.31
C ILE A 41 -7.86 -7.03 -17.93
N ASP A 42 -7.23 -6.01 -17.36
CA ASP A 42 -7.89 -4.73 -17.04
C ASP A 42 -6.86 -3.60 -16.91
N SER A 43 -7.35 -2.37 -16.79
CA SER A 43 -6.56 -1.16 -16.55
C SER A 43 -7.16 -0.41 -15.35
N PRO A 44 -6.33 0.14 -14.44
CA PRO A 44 -6.83 0.96 -13.33
C PRO A 44 -7.68 2.16 -13.79
N ILE A 45 -8.61 2.59 -12.93
CA ILE A 45 -9.36 3.83 -13.18
C ILE A 45 -8.38 5.01 -13.06
N GLU A 46 -8.42 5.92 -14.03
CA GLU A 46 -7.55 7.09 -14.04
C GLU A 46 -7.93 8.10 -12.95
N GLY A 47 -6.94 8.84 -12.46
CA GLY A 47 -7.20 9.97 -11.56
C GLY A 47 -8.08 11.05 -12.24
N PRO A 48 -8.95 11.73 -11.48
CA PRO A 48 -9.86 12.72 -12.04
C PRO A 48 -9.12 13.94 -12.61
N GLY A 49 -9.75 14.60 -13.59
CA GLY A 49 -9.25 15.86 -14.17
C GLY A 49 -7.97 15.75 -15.01
N LYS A 50 -7.48 14.55 -15.31
CA LYS A 50 -6.32 14.37 -16.21
C LYS A 50 -6.63 14.86 -17.62
N LYS A 51 -5.85 15.83 -18.09
CA LYS A 51 -5.90 16.35 -19.47
C LYS A 51 -5.05 15.53 -20.43
N ASP A 52 -3.98 14.93 -19.93
CA ASP A 52 -3.04 14.10 -20.68
C ASP A 52 -2.54 12.90 -19.86
N PHE A 53 -1.90 11.94 -20.54
CA PHE A 53 -1.46 10.64 -20.00
C PHE A 53 0.00 10.39 -20.34
N GLY A 54 0.78 9.76 -19.45
CA GLY A 54 2.21 9.51 -19.71
C GLY A 54 2.49 8.08 -20.13
N ASP A 55 1.67 7.19 -19.62
CA ASP A 55 1.78 5.75 -19.68
C ASP A 55 0.39 5.13 -19.74
N ILE A 56 0.35 3.86 -20.13
CA ILE A 56 -0.84 3.01 -20.08
C ILE A 56 -0.55 1.87 -19.12
N ASP A 57 -1.20 1.88 -17.96
CA ASP A 57 -1.15 0.79 -16.98
C ASP A 57 -2.09 -0.35 -17.38
N ILE A 58 -1.55 -1.57 -17.49
CA ILE A 58 -2.27 -2.80 -17.79
C ILE A 58 -1.94 -3.86 -16.75
N ILE A 59 -2.96 -4.55 -16.25
CA ILE A 59 -2.83 -5.67 -15.33
C ILE A 59 -3.38 -6.91 -16.02
N VAL A 60 -2.61 -7.99 -16.02
CA VAL A 60 -2.98 -9.27 -16.63
C VAL A 60 -2.85 -10.43 -15.63
N SER A 61 -3.67 -11.47 -15.81
CA SER A 61 -3.59 -12.70 -15.01
C SER A 61 -4.19 -13.89 -15.76
N GLY A 62 -3.84 -15.10 -15.32
CA GLY A 62 -4.37 -16.34 -15.88
C GLY A 62 -3.87 -16.60 -17.29
N LEU A 63 -2.56 -16.78 -17.45
CA LEU A 63 -1.96 -17.13 -18.74
C LEU A 63 -2.64 -18.36 -19.35
N ILE A 64 -3.04 -18.26 -20.61
CA ILE A 64 -3.72 -19.34 -21.36
C ILE A 64 -2.66 -20.20 -22.04
N GLY A 65 -2.51 -21.44 -21.56
CA GLY A 65 -1.52 -22.40 -22.08
C GLY A 65 -0.80 -23.14 -20.97
N ASP A 66 0.34 -23.76 -21.30
CA ASP A 66 1.21 -24.41 -20.32
C ASP A 66 1.88 -23.38 -19.40
N ASP A 67 2.26 -23.81 -18.20
CA ASP A 67 2.94 -22.97 -17.22
C ASP A 67 4.27 -22.43 -17.80
N MET A 68 4.43 -21.11 -17.84
CA MET A 68 5.58 -20.43 -18.42
C MET A 68 6.42 -19.75 -17.33
N ARG A 69 7.75 -19.84 -17.46
CA ARG A 69 8.66 -19.05 -16.62
C ARG A 69 8.39 -17.55 -16.79
N LYS A 70 8.60 -16.77 -15.72
CA LYS A 70 8.36 -15.31 -15.65
C LYS A 70 8.99 -14.54 -16.81
N GLU A 71 10.24 -14.84 -17.16
CA GLU A 71 10.93 -14.17 -18.26
C GLU A 71 10.26 -14.45 -19.61
N SER A 72 9.71 -15.66 -19.78
CA SER A 72 9.01 -16.04 -21.00
C SER A 72 7.66 -15.33 -21.13
N ILE A 73 6.99 -15.01 -20.02
CA ILE A 73 5.73 -14.24 -20.03
C ILE A 73 5.98 -12.82 -20.55
N LEU A 74 7.03 -12.15 -20.06
CA LEU A 74 7.36 -10.80 -20.52
C LEU A 74 7.80 -10.78 -21.99
N ASN A 75 8.52 -11.80 -22.45
CA ASN A 75 8.87 -11.94 -23.86
C ASN A 75 7.63 -12.16 -24.75
N LEU A 76 6.64 -12.92 -24.28
CA LEU A 76 5.37 -13.10 -24.97
C LEU A 76 4.62 -11.76 -25.06
N ILE A 77 4.52 -11.01 -23.96
CA ILE A 77 3.90 -9.68 -23.94
C ILE A 77 4.60 -8.74 -24.91
N ASN A 78 5.94 -8.69 -24.89
CA ASN A 78 6.73 -7.89 -25.83
C ASN A 78 6.35 -8.19 -27.29
N HIS A 79 6.32 -9.48 -27.64
CA HIS A 79 5.99 -9.93 -28.98
C HIS A 79 4.56 -9.57 -29.38
N LEU A 80 3.58 -9.75 -28.49
CA LEU A 80 2.18 -9.40 -28.74
C LEU A 80 1.95 -7.89 -28.89
N LEU A 81 2.73 -7.08 -28.18
CA LEU A 81 2.64 -5.62 -28.24
C LEU A 81 3.47 -5.02 -29.39
N GLU A 82 4.29 -5.83 -30.07
CA GLU A 82 5.26 -5.36 -31.06
C GLU A 82 6.15 -4.23 -30.48
N ALA A 83 6.57 -4.41 -29.23
CA ALA A 83 7.34 -3.39 -28.51
C ALA A 83 8.77 -3.30 -29.05
N ASP A 84 9.24 -2.07 -29.25
CA ASP A 84 10.60 -1.79 -29.74
C ASP A 84 11.64 -1.85 -28.62
N ALA A 85 11.23 -1.57 -27.39
CA ALA A 85 12.08 -1.69 -26.22
C ALA A 85 11.28 -2.17 -24.99
N GLN A 86 12.01 -2.77 -24.04
CA GLN A 86 11.46 -3.26 -22.78
C GLN A 86 12.44 -3.01 -21.64
N ILE A 87 11.91 -2.54 -20.51
CA ILE A 87 12.63 -2.43 -19.24
C ILE A 87 11.87 -3.27 -18.20
N THR A 88 12.44 -4.40 -17.79
CA THR A 88 11.85 -5.25 -16.75
C THR A 88 12.07 -4.64 -15.37
N GLU A 89 11.02 -4.61 -14.55
CA GLU A 89 11.14 -4.16 -13.16
C GLU A 89 12.00 -5.13 -12.34
N PRO A 90 12.89 -4.63 -11.47
CA PRO A 90 13.70 -5.49 -10.62
C PRO A 90 12.86 -6.13 -9.52
N GLY A 91 13.15 -7.40 -9.20
CA GLY A 91 12.56 -8.09 -8.05
C GLY A 91 11.81 -9.35 -8.43
N SER A 92 10.86 -9.76 -7.57
CA SER A 92 10.07 -10.97 -7.76
C SER A 92 8.77 -10.74 -8.54
N ALA A 93 8.36 -9.48 -8.76
CA ALA A 93 7.18 -9.14 -9.56
C ALA A 93 7.43 -9.43 -11.05
N VAL A 94 6.37 -9.83 -11.76
CA VAL A 94 6.42 -10.01 -13.21
C VAL A 94 5.85 -8.74 -13.85
N ALA A 95 6.68 -7.70 -13.91
CA ALA A 95 6.28 -6.40 -14.44
C ALA A 95 7.37 -5.81 -15.33
N ALA A 96 6.95 -5.08 -16.36
CA ALA A 96 7.87 -4.39 -17.25
C ALA A 96 7.22 -3.17 -17.90
N HIS A 97 8.05 -2.20 -18.25
CA HIS A 97 7.73 -1.08 -19.10
C HIS A 97 8.04 -1.47 -20.55
N PHE A 98 7.13 -1.19 -21.48
CA PHE A 98 7.28 -1.44 -22.91
C PHE A 98 7.18 -0.12 -23.67
N ALA A 99 8.05 0.08 -24.65
CA ALA A 99 7.96 1.19 -25.60
C ALA A 99 7.34 0.67 -26.89
N ILE A 100 6.12 1.10 -27.20
CA ILE A 100 5.46 0.79 -28.47
C ILE A 100 5.53 2.03 -29.40
N PRO A 101 5.73 1.87 -30.72
CA PRO A 101 5.76 2.99 -31.64
C PRO A 101 4.45 3.80 -31.61
N TRP A 102 4.55 5.13 -31.65
CA TRP A 102 3.38 6.00 -31.75
C TRP A 102 2.61 5.71 -33.05
N PRO A 103 1.29 5.46 -32.99
CA PRO A 103 0.56 5.11 -34.21
C PRO A 103 0.51 6.26 -35.22
N LYS A 104 0.95 5.99 -36.46
CA LYS A 104 1.04 7.01 -37.54
C LYS A 104 -0.31 7.67 -37.90
N HIS A 105 -1.42 6.96 -37.69
CA HIS A 105 -2.77 7.43 -38.02
C HIS A 105 -3.42 8.28 -36.91
N LEU A 106 -2.75 8.42 -35.76
CA LEU A 106 -3.23 9.25 -34.65
C LEU A 106 -2.53 10.61 -34.65
N PRO A 107 -3.08 11.63 -33.96
CA PRO A 107 -2.42 12.92 -33.78
C PRO A 107 -0.99 12.74 -33.29
N GLN A 108 -0.03 13.31 -34.02
CA GLN A 108 1.39 13.25 -33.65
C GLN A 108 1.71 14.32 -32.59
N PRO A 109 2.64 14.05 -31.67
CA PRO A 109 3.19 15.05 -30.78
C PRO A 109 3.81 16.20 -31.59
N ILE A 110 3.66 17.44 -31.11
CA ILE A 110 4.23 18.61 -31.75
C ILE A 110 5.75 18.56 -31.53
N THR A 111 6.52 18.36 -32.60
CA THR A 111 7.96 18.64 -32.60
C THR A 111 8.14 20.16 -32.62
N HIS A 112 8.62 20.74 -31.53
CA HIS A 112 9.23 22.06 -31.64
C HIS A 112 10.53 21.89 -32.40
N ASP A 113 10.55 22.29 -33.68
CA ASP A 113 11.82 22.53 -34.36
C ASP A 113 12.59 23.56 -33.53
N PRO A 114 13.90 23.37 -33.30
CA PRO A 114 14.73 24.42 -32.73
C PRO A 114 14.56 25.65 -33.61
N LEU A 115 14.01 26.73 -33.04
CA LEU A 115 14.03 28.04 -33.67
C LEU A 115 15.47 28.27 -34.15
N GLN A 116 15.62 28.45 -35.46
CA GLN A 116 16.85 28.98 -36.02
C GLN A 116 17.14 30.28 -35.27
N ASP A 117 18.32 30.35 -34.65
CA ASP A 117 18.88 31.59 -34.11
C ASP A 117 18.97 32.59 -35.27
N ASP A 118 17.94 33.42 -35.42
CA ASP A 118 18.04 34.66 -36.18
C ASP A 118 18.83 35.65 -35.33
N THR A 119 20.14 35.57 -35.47
CA THR A 119 21.06 36.65 -35.14
C THR A 119 20.75 37.84 -36.04
N SER A 120 19.92 38.79 -35.60
CA SER A 120 20.00 40.21 -35.99
C SER A 120 18.91 41.07 -35.33
N ASN A 121 19.26 41.75 -34.24
CA ASN A 121 19.31 43.22 -34.21
C ASN A 121 19.61 43.76 -32.80
N GLU A 122 20.73 44.46 -32.70
CA GLU A 122 21.06 45.34 -31.59
C GLU A 122 20.25 46.64 -31.63
N LEU A 123 19.88 47.08 -30.42
CA LEU A 123 19.71 48.44 -29.90
C LEU A 123 19.00 49.51 -30.73
N LYS A 124 17.93 50.07 -30.13
CA LYS A 124 17.86 51.52 -29.83
C LYS A 124 17.16 51.76 -28.50
N SER A 125 17.88 52.41 -27.59
CA SER A 125 17.41 52.98 -26.33
C SER A 125 16.69 54.32 -26.57
N SER A 126 15.63 54.63 -25.80
CA SER A 126 15.39 56.00 -25.32
C SER A 126 14.45 56.05 -24.11
N ALA A 127 14.86 56.90 -23.17
CA ALA A 127 14.35 57.26 -21.85
C ALA A 127 12.84 57.52 -21.63
N THR A 128 12.45 57.25 -20.37
CA THR A 128 11.32 57.66 -19.49
C THR A 128 11.04 59.20 -19.44
N PRO A 129 10.04 59.80 -18.72
CA PRO A 129 9.21 59.28 -17.59
C PRO A 129 7.72 59.77 -17.39
N LEU A 130 7.04 59.11 -16.43
CA LEU A 130 6.10 59.54 -15.34
C LEU A 130 4.99 60.63 -15.51
N GLY A 131 3.83 60.30 -14.90
CA GLY A 131 2.85 61.20 -14.24
C GLY A 131 1.56 61.48 -15.04
N ASP A 132 0.35 61.62 -14.50
CA ASP A 132 -0.21 61.44 -13.15
C ASP A 132 -1.76 61.47 -13.25
N VAL A 133 -2.39 60.75 -12.32
CA VAL A 133 -3.72 60.81 -11.65
C VAL A 133 -4.86 61.76 -12.11
N SER A 134 -6.09 61.24 -11.90
CA SER A 134 -7.34 61.91 -11.47
C SER A 134 -8.31 62.36 -12.58
N SER A 135 -9.64 62.43 -12.43
CA SER A 135 -10.72 61.89 -11.56
C SER A 135 -11.95 62.76 -11.89
N ALA A 136 -13.15 62.27 -11.56
CA ALA A 136 -14.44 62.98 -11.46
C ALA A 136 -15.15 63.30 -12.79
N CYS A 137 -16.25 62.60 -13.10
CA CYS A 137 -17.63 62.80 -12.61
C CYS A 137 -18.28 64.09 -13.18
N THR A 138 -19.36 63.96 -13.96
CA THR A 138 -20.76 64.17 -13.53
C THR A 138 -21.73 64.35 -14.72
N ALA A 139 -22.94 63.80 -14.51
CA ALA A 139 -24.27 64.19 -15.04
C ALA A 139 -24.48 64.30 -16.57
N SER A 140 -25.33 63.46 -17.19
CA SER A 140 -26.81 63.56 -17.24
C SER A 140 -27.26 64.93 -17.76
N SER A 141 -28.05 65.08 -18.82
CA SER A 141 -29.30 64.40 -19.20
C SER A 141 -29.40 64.41 -20.76
N ASP A 142 -30.28 63.68 -21.45
CA ASP A 142 -31.68 64.05 -21.57
C ASP A 142 -32.46 63.00 -22.40
N LEU A 143 -33.75 62.97 -22.15
CA LEU A 143 -34.76 62.02 -22.62
C LEU A 143 -35.14 62.27 -24.08
N SER A 144 -35.55 61.20 -24.81
CA SER A 144 -36.90 61.08 -25.39
C SER A 144 -37.03 59.92 -26.41
N ARG A 145 -37.99 59.03 -26.14
CA ARG A 145 -38.69 58.09 -27.04
C ARG A 145 -39.94 58.84 -27.62
N PRO A 146 -40.82 58.35 -28.53
CA PRO A 146 -40.94 56.99 -29.10
C PRO A 146 -41.55 56.79 -30.53
N GLN A 147 -41.76 55.49 -30.87
CA GLN A 147 -42.67 54.88 -31.89
C GLN A 147 -42.34 55.08 -33.38
N SER A 148 -42.62 54.20 -34.35
CA SER A 148 -43.19 52.84 -34.49
C SER A 148 -43.05 52.45 -35.98
N GLY A 149 -42.95 51.16 -36.33
CA GLY A 149 -43.23 50.69 -37.71
C GLY A 149 -42.41 49.49 -38.20
N ALA A 150 -43.05 48.32 -38.23
CA ALA A 150 -42.69 47.17 -39.09
C ALA A 150 -43.41 47.35 -40.47
N PRO A 151 -43.13 46.60 -41.57
CA PRO A 151 -42.66 45.21 -41.62
C PRO A 151 -41.65 44.84 -42.74
N GLY A 152 -41.09 43.63 -42.67
CA GLY A 152 -40.40 42.96 -43.78
C GLY A 152 -39.37 41.92 -43.33
N ASN A 153 -39.78 40.65 -43.30
CA ASN A 153 -38.90 39.47 -43.30
C ASN A 153 -38.73 39.02 -44.78
N PRO A 154 -37.67 38.29 -45.21
CA PRO A 154 -37.45 36.93 -44.70
C PRO A 154 -35.99 36.45 -44.55
N ASP A 155 -35.90 35.38 -43.76
CA ASP A 155 -35.01 34.22 -43.86
C ASP A 155 -33.64 34.13 -43.14
N SER A 156 -33.59 33.05 -42.35
CA SER A 156 -32.48 32.30 -41.78
C SER A 156 -31.79 32.89 -40.55
N ASN A 157 -32.23 32.42 -39.37
CA ASN A 157 -31.35 32.06 -38.25
C ASN A 157 -32.13 31.15 -37.30
N ALA A 158 -31.64 29.93 -37.11
CA ALA A 158 -32.15 29.00 -36.11
C ALA A 158 -31.70 29.43 -34.70
N GLU A 159 -32.64 29.52 -33.77
CA GLU A 159 -32.36 29.73 -32.34
C GLU A 159 -31.75 28.47 -31.68
N PRO A 160 -30.96 28.64 -30.60
CA PRO A 160 -30.37 27.54 -29.85
C PRO A 160 -31.43 26.79 -29.01
N LEU A 161 -31.45 25.46 -29.16
CA LEU A 161 -32.32 24.53 -28.45
C LEU A 161 -32.15 24.62 -26.93
N THR A 162 -33.26 24.50 -26.20
CA THR A 162 -33.27 24.61 -24.74
C THR A 162 -32.84 23.31 -24.05
N LEU A 163 -32.28 23.42 -22.84
CA LEU A 163 -31.66 22.35 -22.03
C LEU A 163 -32.61 21.16 -21.71
N LYS A 164 -33.91 21.31 -21.97
CA LYS A 164 -34.93 20.27 -21.81
C LYS A 164 -35.09 19.40 -23.07
N GLU A 165 -34.78 19.93 -24.24
CA GLU A 165 -34.87 19.22 -25.53
C GLU A 165 -33.61 18.36 -25.82
N LEU A 166 -32.49 18.69 -25.16
CA LEU A 166 -31.26 17.88 -25.12
C LEU A 166 -31.37 16.64 -24.23
N GLN A 167 -32.32 16.60 -23.29
CA GLN A 167 -32.50 15.47 -22.37
C GLN A 167 -33.36 14.34 -22.97
N ASP A 168 -34.23 14.64 -23.94
CA ASP A 168 -35.10 13.63 -24.56
C ASP A 168 -34.53 13.01 -25.85
N LYS A 169 -33.46 13.58 -26.44
CA LYS A 169 -32.73 12.99 -27.58
C LYS A 169 -31.48 12.19 -27.21
N GLY A 170 -31.11 12.15 -25.92
CA GLY A 170 -29.98 11.37 -25.40
C GLY A 170 -30.28 9.89 -25.10
N ARG A 171 -31.47 9.39 -25.45
CA ARG A 171 -31.93 8.04 -25.09
C ARG A 171 -31.78 7.00 -26.21
N THR A 172 -31.11 7.33 -27.30
CA THR A 172 -30.87 6.40 -28.40
C THR A 172 -29.45 6.58 -28.92
N ILE A 173 -28.67 5.49 -28.91
CA ILE A 173 -27.29 5.33 -29.42
C ILE A 173 -26.17 5.54 -28.37
N LEU A 174 -25.88 4.47 -27.62
CA LEU A 174 -24.53 3.97 -27.29
C LEU A 174 -24.60 2.67 -26.44
N PRO A 175 -24.80 1.48 -27.05
CA PRO A 175 -24.57 0.22 -26.35
C PRO A 175 -23.35 -0.50 -26.95
N HIS A 176 -22.33 -0.83 -26.14
CA HIS A 176 -21.60 -2.12 -26.16
C HIS A 176 -20.28 -2.11 -25.35
N ALA A 177 -19.65 -0.94 -25.10
CA ALA A 177 -18.40 -0.90 -24.32
C ALA A 177 -18.61 -0.71 -22.81
N VAL A 178 -19.61 0.09 -22.40
CA VAL A 178 -19.94 0.35 -20.98
C VAL A 178 -20.49 -0.89 -20.28
N ALA A 179 -21.18 -1.77 -21.01
CA ALA A 179 -21.82 -2.97 -20.46
C ALA A 179 -20.82 -3.96 -19.80
N ARG A 180 -19.54 -3.93 -20.17
CA ARG A 180 -18.51 -4.77 -19.52
C ARG A 180 -18.10 -4.26 -18.14
N GLN A 181 -18.10 -2.93 -17.91
CA GLN A 181 -17.80 -2.36 -16.59
C GLN A 181 -18.98 -2.54 -15.62
N THR A 182 -20.22 -2.42 -16.09
CA THR A 182 -21.42 -2.65 -15.28
C THR A 182 -21.72 -4.14 -15.06
N GLY A 183 -21.45 -5.01 -16.03
CA GLY A 183 -21.66 -6.46 -15.90
C GLY A 183 -20.76 -7.09 -14.83
N LEU A 184 -19.55 -6.56 -14.62
CA LEU A 184 -18.65 -6.95 -13.54
C LEU A 184 -19.17 -6.53 -12.15
N ALA A 185 -19.92 -5.42 -12.05
CA ALA A 185 -20.54 -4.99 -10.80
C ALA A 185 -21.71 -5.90 -10.37
N VAL A 186 -22.44 -6.49 -11.32
CA VAL A 186 -23.52 -7.45 -11.05
C VAL A 186 -22.96 -8.84 -10.70
N ALA A 187 -21.87 -9.27 -11.33
CA ALA A 187 -21.20 -10.54 -10.99
C ALA A 187 -20.57 -10.54 -9.59
N LEU A 188 -20.38 -9.37 -8.96
CA LEU A 188 -19.91 -9.23 -7.58
C LEU A 188 -21.02 -9.39 -6.52
N MET A 189 -22.28 -9.50 -6.93
CA MET A 189 -23.45 -9.62 -6.03
C MET A 189 -23.87 -11.07 -5.76
N ALA A 190 -23.27 -12.07 -6.42
CA ALA A 190 -23.83 -13.43 -6.46
C ALA A 190 -23.18 -14.47 -5.52
N ASP A 191 -22.13 -14.14 -4.76
CA ASP A 191 -21.49 -15.11 -3.87
C ASP A 191 -21.64 -14.74 -2.39
N SER A 192 -22.71 -15.26 -1.76
CA SER A 192 -22.81 -15.46 -0.31
C SER A 192 -23.74 -16.65 -0.04
N PRO A 193 -23.31 -17.70 0.69
CA PRO A 193 -24.18 -18.82 1.02
C PRO A 193 -25.01 -18.49 2.28
N GLY A 194 -26.32 -18.68 2.18
CA GLY A 194 -27.25 -18.68 3.31
C GLY A 194 -27.13 -19.95 4.15
N SER A 195 -27.27 -19.78 5.47
CA SER A 195 -27.45 -20.86 6.44
C SER A 195 -28.85 -21.46 6.36
N GLU A 196 -28.97 -22.78 6.42
CA GLU A 196 -30.10 -23.44 7.08
C GLU A 196 -29.59 -24.57 7.99
N LEU A 197 -30.12 -24.57 9.22
CA LEU A 197 -29.89 -25.53 10.28
C LEU A 197 -30.75 -26.79 10.07
N GLY A 198 -30.18 -27.96 10.38
CA GLY A 198 -30.94 -29.19 10.62
C GLY A 198 -30.04 -30.38 10.96
N SER A 199 -29.93 -30.71 12.25
CA SER A 199 -29.39 -31.99 12.80
C SER A 199 -30.57 -32.94 13.15
N PRO A 200 -30.40 -34.24 13.50
CA PRO A 200 -29.17 -34.98 13.86
C PRO A 200 -28.98 -36.43 13.31
N SER A 201 -27.76 -36.93 13.53
CA SER A 201 -27.11 -38.29 13.61
C SER A 201 -27.96 -39.59 13.66
N PRO A 202 -27.39 -40.84 13.69
CA PRO A 202 -25.96 -41.27 13.83
C PRO A 202 -25.47 -42.50 12.99
N GLN A 203 -24.20 -42.86 13.23
CA GLN A 203 -23.54 -44.19 13.08
C GLN A 203 -22.68 -44.44 11.83
N GLY A 204 -21.45 -44.91 12.07
CA GLY A 204 -20.61 -45.54 11.05
C GLY A 204 -19.11 -45.29 11.20
N THR A 205 -18.45 -46.12 11.99
CA THR A 205 -16.99 -46.28 12.12
C THR A 205 -16.26 -46.55 10.80
N PHE A 206 -14.97 -46.16 10.75
CA PHE A 206 -13.79 -46.85 10.17
C PHE A 206 -12.87 -45.94 9.32
N SER A 207 -11.60 -45.90 9.73
CA SER A 207 -10.41 -45.52 8.96
C SER A 207 -9.69 -46.80 8.46
N PRO A 208 -8.55 -46.74 7.74
CA PRO A 208 -8.36 -46.24 6.38
C PRO A 208 -7.60 -47.25 5.46
N SER A 209 -7.43 -46.85 4.19
CA SER A 209 -6.34 -47.25 3.26
C SER A 209 -6.59 -48.47 2.33
N PRO A 210 -5.74 -48.74 1.30
CA PRO A 210 -5.76 -48.09 -0.02
C PRO A 210 -5.80 -49.12 -1.17
N ASP A 211 -6.39 -48.81 -2.34
CA ASP A 211 -5.85 -49.36 -3.59
C ASP A 211 -6.36 -48.69 -4.87
N SER A 212 -5.47 -48.78 -5.84
CA SER A 212 -5.42 -48.44 -7.25
C SER A 212 -6.68 -48.59 -8.13
N GLY A 213 -6.70 -47.71 -9.14
CA GLY A 213 -7.00 -48.11 -10.51
C GLY A 213 -8.45 -47.96 -10.98
N LYS A 214 -8.73 -46.91 -11.76
CA LYS A 214 -8.91 -47.01 -13.23
C LYS A 214 -9.52 -45.73 -13.79
N ARG A 215 -8.76 -45.12 -14.70
CA ARG A 215 -9.19 -44.08 -15.64
C ARG A 215 -10.44 -44.53 -16.40
N ARG A 216 -11.53 -43.76 -16.30
CA ARG A 216 -12.56 -43.70 -17.35
C ARG A 216 -12.32 -42.45 -18.19
N LYS A 217 -12.14 -42.66 -19.49
CA LYS A 217 -12.06 -41.63 -20.54
C LYS A 217 -13.47 -41.12 -20.86
N SER A 218 -13.60 -39.81 -21.05
CA SER A 218 -14.64 -39.14 -21.83
C SER A 218 -13.98 -37.84 -22.34
N SER A 219 -13.41 -37.78 -23.54
CA SER A 219 -14.01 -37.67 -24.89
C SER A 219 -14.97 -36.49 -25.08
N TRP A 220 -14.47 -35.26 -25.04
CA TRP A 220 -14.95 -34.13 -25.86
C TRP A 220 -13.77 -33.18 -26.05
N SER A 221 -13.06 -33.31 -27.16
CA SER A 221 -11.94 -32.43 -27.53
C SER A 221 -12.34 -31.62 -28.76
N ALA A 222 -12.69 -30.36 -28.55
CA ALA A 222 -12.65 -29.36 -29.62
C ALA A 222 -11.20 -28.86 -29.76
N PRO A 223 -10.72 -28.52 -30.96
CA PRO A 223 -9.31 -28.24 -31.18
C PRO A 223 -8.92 -26.87 -30.59
N SER A 224 -8.19 -26.90 -29.48
CA SER A 224 -7.45 -25.75 -28.98
C SER A 224 -6.43 -25.32 -30.04
N LYS A 225 -6.61 -24.12 -30.61
CA LYS A 225 -5.61 -23.52 -31.48
C LYS A 225 -4.32 -23.33 -30.67
N LYS A 226 -3.27 -24.09 -31.00
CA LYS A 226 -1.93 -23.87 -30.47
C LYS A 226 -1.49 -22.47 -30.85
N LEU A 227 -1.19 -21.64 -29.85
CA LEU A 227 -0.52 -20.36 -30.06
C LEU A 227 0.88 -20.67 -30.62
N PHE A 228 1.12 -20.32 -31.89
CA PHE A 228 2.40 -20.53 -32.54
C PHE A 228 3.37 -19.45 -32.04
N ILE A 229 4.40 -19.84 -31.29
CA ILE A 229 5.46 -18.94 -30.81
C ILE A 229 6.59 -18.97 -31.84
N PRO A 230 6.91 -17.87 -32.54
CA PRO A 230 8.07 -17.82 -33.43
C PRO A 230 9.37 -18.00 -32.66
N ARG A 231 10.37 -18.66 -33.28
CA ARG A 231 11.72 -18.76 -32.74
C ARG A 231 12.35 -17.36 -32.61
N SER A 232 12.76 -17.05 -31.38
CA SER A 232 13.41 -15.84 -30.88
C SER A 232 14.40 -15.19 -31.87
N ARG A 233 14.19 -13.90 -32.20
CA ARG A 233 15.28 -13.01 -32.61
C ARG A 233 16.14 -12.75 -31.37
N LYS A 234 17.46 -12.92 -31.49
CA LYS A 234 18.41 -12.63 -30.39
C LYS A 234 18.35 -11.13 -30.07
N TYR A 235 17.87 -10.78 -28.88
CA TYR A 235 17.94 -9.42 -28.36
C TYR A 235 18.94 -9.34 -27.20
N SER A 236 19.71 -8.26 -27.19
CA SER A 236 20.66 -7.91 -26.14
C SER A 236 19.94 -7.59 -24.84
N LYS A 237 20.25 -8.32 -23.78
CA LYS A 237 19.90 -7.94 -22.41
C LYS A 237 20.66 -6.66 -22.06
N ILE A 238 19.99 -5.53 -21.93
CA ILE A 238 20.59 -4.35 -21.29
C ILE A 238 20.58 -4.59 -19.77
N SER A 239 21.65 -5.22 -19.29
CA SER A 239 22.00 -5.26 -17.87
C SER A 239 22.81 -4.01 -17.57
N LYS A 240 22.43 -3.25 -16.53
CA LYS A 240 23.25 -2.15 -16.01
C LYS A 240 24.59 -2.70 -15.51
N LYS A 241 25.64 -2.64 -16.34
CA LYS A 241 27.06 -2.59 -15.93
C LYS A 241 27.89 -2.10 -17.12
N GLY A 242 28.64 -1.02 -16.91
CA GLY A 242 29.45 -0.39 -17.94
C GLY A 242 30.63 -1.23 -18.41
N ALA A 243 30.92 -1.14 -19.71
CA ALA A 243 32.26 -0.98 -20.29
C ALA A 243 32.13 -0.99 -21.82
N SER A 244 32.92 -0.11 -22.43
CA SER A 244 33.11 0.17 -23.86
C SER A 244 33.24 -1.07 -24.78
N SER A 245 32.51 -1.06 -25.90
CA SER A 245 33.02 -1.54 -27.20
C SER A 245 32.19 -0.96 -28.36
N THR A 246 32.91 -0.54 -29.40
CA THR A 246 32.53 0.21 -30.61
C THR A 246 31.42 -0.38 -31.49
N PRO A 247 30.70 0.45 -32.28
CA PRO A 247 29.48 0.06 -32.98
C PRO A 247 29.74 -0.51 -34.37
N ASN A 248 29.11 -1.63 -34.70
CA ASN A 248 28.88 -2.03 -36.09
C ASN A 248 27.46 -1.59 -36.49
N SER A 249 27.43 -0.65 -37.43
CA SER A 249 26.25 -0.01 -38.01
C SER A 249 25.32 -1.02 -38.70
N ILE A 250 24.11 -1.14 -38.16
CA ILE A 250 22.89 -1.40 -38.95
C ILE A 250 21.92 -0.29 -38.54
N ASN A 251 21.96 0.82 -39.27
CA ASN A 251 20.93 1.86 -39.24
C ASN A 251 19.64 1.25 -39.78
N ASP A 252 18.66 1.04 -38.90
CA ASP A 252 17.29 0.76 -39.27
C ASP A 252 16.41 1.79 -38.54
N ASP A 253 16.18 2.90 -39.23
CA ASP A 253 15.02 3.80 -39.28
C ASP A 253 13.96 3.81 -38.14
N LYS A 254 14.37 3.69 -36.88
CA LYS A 254 13.49 3.83 -35.70
C LYS A 254 13.52 5.25 -35.15
N SER A 255 13.26 6.24 -36.02
CA SER A 255 13.02 7.61 -35.60
C SER A 255 11.52 7.84 -35.43
N GLY A 256 11.08 8.15 -34.22
CA GLY A 256 9.68 8.39 -33.92
C GLY A 256 9.39 8.46 -32.43
N PHE A 257 8.22 8.98 -32.09
CA PHE A 257 7.73 8.98 -30.71
C PHE A 257 7.27 7.58 -30.30
N TYR A 258 7.32 7.34 -29.00
CA TYR A 258 6.90 6.09 -28.38
C TYR A 258 5.81 6.33 -27.35
N ILE A 259 5.05 5.29 -27.06
CA ILE A 259 4.11 5.26 -25.94
C ILE A 259 4.62 4.23 -24.93
N GLN A 260 4.71 4.64 -23.67
CA GLN A 260 5.03 3.75 -22.56
C GLN A 260 3.78 2.94 -22.17
N VAL A 261 3.90 1.61 -22.16
CA VAL A 261 2.89 0.68 -21.66
C VAL A 261 3.49 -0.10 -20.49
N ASP A 262 2.89 0.04 -19.33
CA ASP A 262 3.33 -0.62 -18.10
C ASP A 262 2.44 -1.84 -17.89
N VAL A 263 3.02 -3.04 -17.96
CA VAL A 263 2.26 -4.29 -17.81
C VAL A 263 2.69 -5.01 -16.54
N HIS A 264 1.71 -5.32 -15.69
CA HIS A 264 1.90 -6.12 -14.48
C HIS A 264 1.16 -7.46 -14.59
N TYR A 265 1.90 -8.57 -14.54
CA TYR A 265 1.34 -9.91 -14.47
C TYR A 265 1.17 -10.36 -13.02
N CYS A 266 -0.04 -10.80 -12.67
CA CYS A 266 -0.38 -11.37 -11.38
C CYS A 266 -0.63 -12.88 -11.50
N ASP A 267 -0.14 -13.64 -10.53
CA ASP A 267 -0.30 -15.11 -10.50
C ASP A 267 -1.77 -15.51 -10.34
N THR A 268 -2.58 -14.67 -9.69
CA THR A 268 -4.00 -14.93 -9.48
C THR A 268 -4.86 -13.72 -9.84
N VAL A 269 -6.08 -13.98 -10.32
CA VAL A 269 -7.08 -12.95 -10.58
C VAL A 269 -7.41 -12.14 -9.31
N LYS A 270 -7.32 -12.77 -8.12
CA LYS A 270 -7.52 -12.07 -6.84
C LYS A 270 -6.47 -10.98 -6.61
N GLN A 271 -5.19 -11.29 -6.84
CA GLN A 271 -4.11 -10.30 -6.78
C GLN A 271 -4.31 -9.20 -7.83
N ALA A 272 -4.68 -9.58 -9.05
CA ALA A 272 -4.90 -8.64 -10.15
C ALA A 272 -6.03 -7.63 -9.84
N LYS A 273 -7.16 -8.13 -9.30
CA LYS A 273 -8.28 -7.29 -8.83
C LYS A 273 -7.87 -6.37 -7.68
N TYR A 274 -7.05 -6.84 -6.74
CA TYR A 274 -6.55 -6.00 -5.65
C TYR A 274 -5.57 -4.91 -6.15
N LEU A 275 -4.68 -5.24 -7.08
CA LEU A 275 -3.77 -4.28 -7.66
C LEU A 275 -4.53 -3.18 -8.42
N ARG A 276 -5.53 -3.57 -9.22
CA ARG A 276 -6.44 -2.64 -9.90
C ARG A 276 -7.15 -1.72 -8.91
N PHE A 277 -7.65 -2.27 -7.80
CA PHE A 277 -8.24 -1.51 -6.71
C PHE A 277 -7.26 -0.49 -6.13
N HIS A 278 -6.05 -0.92 -5.79
CA HIS A 278 -5.05 -0.08 -5.12
C HIS A 278 -4.44 0.98 -6.05
N GLN A 279 -4.43 0.77 -7.36
CA GLN A 279 -3.93 1.73 -8.35
C GLN A 279 -5.02 2.67 -8.91
N ALA A 280 -6.30 2.37 -8.68
CA ALA A 280 -7.40 3.21 -9.16
C ALA A 280 -7.35 4.63 -8.58
N HIS A 281 -7.79 5.60 -9.37
CA HIS A 281 -7.89 7.04 -9.06
C HIS A 281 -6.57 7.73 -8.72
N GLY A 282 -5.42 7.08 -8.97
CA GLY A 282 -4.10 7.64 -8.74
C GLY A 282 -3.80 7.91 -7.26
N ASP A 283 -4.01 9.15 -6.80
CA ASP A 283 -3.59 9.60 -5.47
C ASP A 283 -4.57 9.25 -4.33
N ILE A 284 -5.73 8.64 -4.63
CA ILE A 284 -6.78 8.39 -3.64
C ILE A 284 -6.28 7.67 -2.38
N TRP A 285 -5.40 6.66 -2.52
CA TRP A 285 -4.83 5.92 -1.39
C TRP A 285 -3.78 6.71 -0.61
N GLN A 286 -3.12 7.68 -1.23
CA GLN A 286 -2.26 8.61 -0.49
C GLN A 286 -3.10 9.53 0.41
N LEU A 287 -4.25 9.98 -0.09
CA LEU A 287 -5.19 10.82 0.63
C LEU A 287 -5.91 10.04 1.74
N LEU A 288 -6.61 8.95 1.38
CA LEU A 288 -7.34 8.10 2.32
C LEU A 288 -6.39 7.47 3.35
N GLY A 289 -5.17 7.10 2.95
CA GLY A 289 -4.11 6.68 3.86
C GLY A 289 -3.79 7.72 4.93
N SER A 290 -3.74 9.02 4.56
CA SER A 290 -3.54 10.10 5.53
C SER A 290 -4.70 10.27 6.53
N VAL A 291 -5.91 9.86 6.13
CA VAL A 291 -7.13 9.91 6.95
C VAL A 291 -7.18 8.75 7.95
N ILE A 292 -6.90 7.52 7.50
CA ILE A 292 -7.13 6.31 8.33
C ILE A 292 -5.93 5.96 9.22
N THR A 293 -4.72 6.45 8.91
CA THR A 293 -3.50 6.09 9.66
C THR A 293 -3.53 6.48 11.15
N PRO A 294 -4.02 7.67 11.56
CA PRO A 294 -4.13 8.03 12.98
C PRO A 294 -4.97 7.01 13.79
N PHE A 295 -5.95 6.39 13.15
CA PHE A 295 -6.85 5.40 13.74
C PHE A 295 -6.28 3.98 13.72
N GLY A 296 -4.99 3.82 13.38
CA GLY A 296 -4.31 2.53 13.42
C GLY A 296 -4.55 1.64 12.23
N LEU A 297 -5.13 2.18 11.15
CA LEU A 297 -5.32 1.44 9.92
C LEU A 297 -4.20 1.73 8.92
N THR A 298 -3.92 0.77 8.04
CA THR A 298 -3.02 0.95 6.91
C THR A 298 -3.50 0.08 5.77
N VAL A 299 -3.52 0.63 4.56
CA VAL A 299 -3.67 -0.14 3.34
C VAL A 299 -2.31 -0.21 2.64
N ASP A 300 -1.91 -1.40 2.21
CA ASP A 300 -0.72 -1.61 1.37
C ASP A 300 -1.07 -2.44 0.13
N ASN A 301 -0.07 -2.98 -0.55
CA ASN A 301 -0.26 -3.81 -1.75
C ASN A 301 -0.86 -5.20 -1.48
N VAL A 302 -1.13 -5.56 -0.22
CA VAL A 302 -1.73 -6.84 0.17
C VAL A 302 -3.16 -6.68 0.68
N GLY A 303 -3.41 -5.67 1.51
CA GLY A 303 -4.73 -5.50 2.11
C GLY A 303 -4.84 -4.33 3.08
N LEU A 304 -5.94 -4.32 3.82
CA LEU A 304 -6.17 -3.47 4.97
C LEU A 304 -5.65 -4.15 6.23
N TRP A 305 -4.91 -3.39 7.03
CA TRP A 305 -4.28 -3.83 8.26
C TRP A 305 -4.70 -2.96 9.43
N ILE A 306 -4.87 -3.56 10.60
CA ILE A 306 -4.90 -2.85 11.88
C ILE A 306 -3.52 -2.92 12.55
N ARG A 307 -3.18 -1.90 13.34
CA ARG A 307 -1.92 -1.80 14.06
C ARG A 307 -2.12 -1.81 15.57
N ILE A 308 -1.38 -2.71 16.23
CA ILE A 308 -1.31 -2.77 17.70
C ILE A 308 -0.45 -1.59 18.20
N PRO A 309 -1.02 -0.59 18.93
CA PRO A 309 -0.30 0.63 19.33
C PRO A 309 0.97 0.39 20.15
N GLU A 310 0.95 -0.59 21.04
CA GLU A 310 2.06 -0.94 21.93
C GLU A 310 3.24 -1.50 21.13
N VAL A 311 2.94 -2.30 20.10
CA VAL A 311 3.94 -2.89 19.21
C VAL A 311 4.44 -1.84 18.22
N GLU A 312 3.56 -1.00 17.68
CA GLU A 312 3.87 0.01 16.66
C GLU A 312 4.94 1.02 17.10
N ARG A 313 4.97 1.36 18.40
CA ARG A 313 5.97 2.27 18.99
C ARG A 313 7.40 1.73 18.90
N ILE A 314 7.57 0.43 18.72
CA ILE A 314 8.87 -0.27 18.75
C ILE A 314 9.15 -0.93 17.40
N ASP A 315 8.19 -1.69 16.88
CA ASP A 315 8.28 -2.39 15.61
C ASP A 315 7.01 -2.22 14.76
N LYS A 316 7.07 -1.25 13.86
CA LYS A 316 5.96 -0.91 12.93
C LYS A 316 5.58 -2.07 12.01
N LYS A 317 6.50 -2.99 11.69
CA LYS A 317 6.21 -4.10 10.77
C LYS A 317 5.46 -5.21 11.50
N ARG A 318 5.92 -5.57 12.70
CA ARG A 318 5.29 -6.62 13.53
C ARG A 318 3.94 -6.21 14.10
N ALA A 319 3.67 -4.91 14.20
CA ALA A 319 2.42 -4.36 14.71
C ALA A 319 1.19 -4.61 13.82
N LYS A 320 1.39 -4.99 12.55
CA LYS A 320 0.29 -5.15 11.58
C LYS A 320 -0.40 -6.51 11.73
N ILE A 321 -1.73 -6.50 11.72
CA ILE A 321 -2.60 -7.68 11.56
C ILE A 321 -3.50 -7.44 10.36
N LEU A 322 -3.54 -8.40 9.43
CA LEU A 322 -4.34 -8.30 8.20
C LEU A 322 -5.81 -8.43 8.58
N LEU A 323 -6.63 -7.47 8.15
CA LEU A 323 -8.08 -7.52 8.31
C LEU A 323 -8.73 -8.17 7.09
N THR A 324 -8.43 -7.67 5.90
CA THR A 324 -9.00 -8.18 4.65
C THR A 324 -8.17 -7.73 3.44
N SER A 325 -8.23 -8.54 2.38
CA SER A 325 -7.70 -8.22 1.05
C SER A 325 -8.83 -8.07 0.01
N VAL A 326 -10.08 -7.94 0.46
CA VAL A 326 -11.25 -7.79 -0.41
C VAL A 326 -11.58 -6.31 -0.58
N PRO A 327 -11.44 -5.72 -1.78
CA PRO A 327 -11.63 -4.29 -2.03
C PRO A 327 -12.89 -3.66 -1.42
N ASN A 328 -14.06 -4.27 -1.62
CA ASN A 328 -15.32 -3.71 -1.12
C ASN A 328 -15.40 -3.72 0.40
N GLN A 329 -14.91 -4.78 1.05
CA GLN A 329 -14.84 -4.82 2.52
C GLN A 329 -13.90 -3.75 3.06
N ILE A 330 -12.82 -3.41 2.34
CA ILE A 330 -11.93 -2.30 2.73
C ILE A 330 -12.69 -0.97 2.68
N LEU A 331 -13.38 -0.68 1.57
CA LEU A 331 -14.15 0.56 1.38
C LEU A 331 -15.27 0.71 2.42
N GLU A 332 -16.04 -0.35 2.63
CA GLU A 332 -17.12 -0.39 3.63
C GLU A 332 -16.56 -0.23 5.05
N PHE A 333 -15.43 -0.86 5.36
CA PHE A 333 -14.83 -0.76 6.68
C PHE A 333 -14.31 0.65 6.97
N VAL A 334 -13.62 1.28 6.00
CA VAL A 334 -13.13 2.67 6.14
C VAL A 334 -14.24 3.72 6.00
N GLY A 335 -15.46 3.30 5.65
CA GLY A 335 -16.67 4.12 5.69
C GLY A 335 -16.85 4.99 4.45
N VAL A 336 -16.53 4.48 3.27
CA VAL A 336 -16.74 5.17 1.99
C VAL A 336 -17.51 4.27 1.01
N SER A 337 -18.26 4.87 0.08
CA SER A 337 -19.17 4.16 -0.83
C SER A 337 -18.43 3.28 -1.85
N SER A 338 -18.62 1.96 -1.77
CA SER A 338 -18.06 1.02 -2.75
C SER A 338 -18.59 1.29 -4.16
N THR A 339 -19.86 1.66 -4.29
CA THR A 339 -20.51 1.94 -5.58
C THR A 339 -19.93 3.18 -6.27
N GLU A 340 -19.61 4.23 -5.51
CA GLU A 340 -18.98 5.44 -6.03
C GLU A 340 -17.52 5.19 -6.39
N TYR A 341 -16.77 4.43 -5.56
CA TYR A 341 -15.37 4.11 -5.83
C TYR A 341 -15.15 3.48 -7.20
N TRP A 342 -16.05 2.62 -7.65
CA TRP A 342 -15.87 1.91 -8.92
C TRP A 342 -16.26 2.74 -10.16
N ARG A 343 -16.60 4.02 -9.98
CA ARG A 343 -16.88 4.98 -11.05
C ARG A 343 -15.79 6.05 -11.11
N PRO A 344 -15.40 6.51 -12.30
CA PRO A 344 -14.52 7.68 -12.42
C PRO A 344 -15.14 8.91 -11.74
N PHE A 345 -14.37 9.62 -10.95
CA PHE A 345 -14.77 10.93 -10.42
C PHE A 345 -14.73 11.98 -11.53
N ALA A 346 -15.67 12.92 -11.52
CA ALA A 346 -15.73 14.01 -12.50
C ALA A 346 -14.50 14.92 -12.41
N ASP A 347 -14.16 15.30 -11.18
CA ASP A 347 -13.05 16.19 -10.85
C ASP A 347 -12.44 15.82 -9.48
N VAL A 348 -11.38 16.54 -9.13
CA VAL A 348 -10.62 16.28 -7.90
C VAL A 348 -11.44 16.65 -6.66
N ASP A 349 -12.28 17.69 -6.73
CA ASP A 349 -13.12 18.14 -5.63
C ASP A 349 -14.22 17.11 -5.28
N THR A 350 -14.80 16.47 -6.30
CA THR A 350 -15.75 15.36 -6.11
C THR A 350 -15.07 14.19 -5.40
N MET A 351 -13.83 13.86 -5.79
CA MET A 351 -13.04 12.82 -5.12
C MET A 351 -12.70 13.20 -3.66
N PHE A 352 -12.40 14.48 -3.37
CA PHE A 352 -12.21 14.96 -2.00
C PHE A 352 -13.48 14.85 -1.16
N GLY A 353 -14.63 15.22 -1.73
CA GLY A 353 -15.94 15.02 -1.14
C GLY A 353 -16.16 13.55 -0.77
N TYR A 354 -15.88 12.63 -1.71
CA TYR A 354 -15.96 11.19 -1.47
C TYR A 354 -15.05 10.72 -0.31
N ILE A 355 -13.78 11.12 -0.29
CA ILE A 355 -12.84 10.74 0.80
C ILE A 355 -13.32 11.27 2.15
N SER A 356 -13.89 12.47 2.18
CA SER A 356 -14.40 13.12 3.39
C SER A 356 -15.64 12.47 3.99
N GLN A 357 -16.29 11.53 3.28
CA GLN A 357 -17.39 10.72 3.81
C GLN A 357 -16.92 9.76 4.91
N SER A 358 -15.62 9.42 4.95
CA SER A 358 -15.06 8.54 5.97
C SER A 358 -15.30 9.11 7.38
N PRO A 359 -15.82 8.32 8.35
CA PRO A 359 -15.99 8.77 9.75
C PRO A 359 -14.68 9.17 10.44
N MET A 360 -13.54 8.75 9.87
CA MET A 360 -12.19 9.07 10.33
C MET A 360 -11.68 10.42 9.78
N PHE A 361 -12.37 11.05 8.83
CA PHE A 361 -11.97 12.34 8.30
C PHE A 361 -12.32 13.46 9.28
N TYR A 362 -11.31 14.26 9.64
CA TYR A 362 -11.48 15.48 10.41
C TYR A 362 -10.33 16.44 10.11
N VAL A 363 -10.56 17.72 10.37
CA VAL A 363 -9.55 18.78 10.29
C VAL A 363 -9.29 19.33 11.69
N PRO A 364 -8.07 19.15 12.24
CA PRO A 364 -7.70 19.64 13.56
C PRO A 364 -7.93 21.15 13.73
N SER A 365 -8.14 21.60 14.97
CA SER A 365 -8.45 23.00 15.26
C SER A 365 -7.29 23.95 14.98
N ASP A 366 -6.07 23.45 15.10
CA ASP A 366 -4.79 24.10 14.83
C ASP A 366 -4.33 23.95 13.37
N TYR A 367 -5.15 23.35 12.51
CA TYR A 367 -4.81 23.22 11.09
C TYR A 367 -4.95 24.57 10.38
N SER A 368 -3.84 25.07 9.83
CA SER A 368 -3.76 26.32 9.08
C SER A 368 -3.28 26.11 7.64
N GLU A 369 -3.34 27.17 6.83
CA GLU A 369 -2.78 27.18 5.46
C GLU A 369 -1.26 26.96 5.46
N ASP A 370 -0.59 27.41 6.53
CA ASP A 370 0.84 27.20 6.80
C ASP A 370 1.15 25.80 7.37
N TYR A 371 0.23 24.85 7.26
CA TYR A 371 0.46 23.49 7.74
C TYR A 371 1.64 22.86 6.99
N GLU A 372 2.73 22.64 7.73
CA GLU A 372 3.94 21.98 7.24
C GLU A 372 4.04 20.54 7.76
N PRO A 373 4.10 19.53 6.88
CA PRO A 373 4.22 18.15 7.33
C PRO A 373 5.53 17.90 8.07
N THR A 374 5.40 17.37 9.28
CA THR A 374 6.55 16.99 10.12
C THR A 374 7.34 15.81 9.53
N LYS A 375 6.70 14.94 8.73
CA LYS A 375 7.31 13.73 8.16
C LYS A 375 7.91 13.98 6.78
N SER A 376 9.14 13.50 6.57
CA SER A 376 9.86 13.60 5.29
C SER A 376 9.07 13.06 4.09
N ASN A 377 8.39 11.92 4.27
CA ASN A 377 7.57 11.33 3.20
C ASN A 377 6.39 12.22 2.81
N ASP A 378 5.78 12.92 3.77
CA ASP A 378 4.65 13.81 3.50
C ASP A 378 5.12 15.08 2.79
N ARG A 379 6.29 15.63 3.17
CA ARG A 379 6.94 16.71 2.40
C ARG A 379 7.27 16.29 0.96
N GLN A 380 7.81 15.09 0.77
CA GLN A 380 8.10 14.58 -0.56
C GLN A 380 6.82 14.39 -1.40
N ARG A 381 5.71 14.00 -0.77
CA ARG A 381 4.40 13.91 -1.43
C ARG A 381 3.92 15.28 -1.87
N LEU A 382 3.92 16.28 -0.98
CA LEU A 382 3.54 17.66 -1.33
C LEU A 382 4.30 18.18 -2.56
N ALA A 383 5.62 17.98 -2.59
CA ALA A 383 6.45 18.45 -3.69
C ALA A 383 6.17 17.74 -5.03
N LYS A 384 5.78 16.46 -5.01
CA LYS A 384 5.69 15.62 -6.22
C LYS A 384 4.26 15.32 -6.68
N ARG A 385 3.25 15.56 -5.84
CA ARG A 385 1.86 15.13 -6.06
C ARG A 385 0.91 16.33 -5.96
N PRO A 386 0.57 16.96 -7.09
CA PRO A 386 -0.29 18.15 -7.11
C PRO A 386 -1.67 17.93 -6.46
N VAL A 387 -2.28 16.76 -6.65
CA VAL A 387 -3.57 16.41 -6.03
C VAL A 387 -3.45 16.32 -4.51
N TYR A 388 -2.35 15.73 -4.01
CA TYR A 388 -2.06 15.69 -2.58
C TYR A 388 -1.80 17.09 -2.00
N ALA A 389 -1.08 17.96 -2.72
CA ALA A 389 -0.88 19.34 -2.31
C ALA A 389 -2.20 20.12 -2.24
N HIS A 390 -3.08 19.95 -3.23
CA HIS A 390 -4.41 20.58 -3.23
C HIS A 390 -5.27 20.12 -2.04
N TRP A 391 -5.24 18.83 -1.71
CA TRP A 391 -5.92 18.31 -0.51
C TRP A 391 -5.44 18.96 0.78
N VAL A 392 -4.12 19.15 0.93
CA VAL A 392 -3.51 19.66 2.15
C VAL A 392 -3.68 21.18 2.27
N HIS A 393 -3.42 21.93 1.21
CA HIS A 393 -3.33 23.41 1.26
C HIS A 393 -4.58 24.13 0.78
N VAL A 394 -5.53 23.44 0.13
CA VAL A 394 -6.76 24.07 -0.38
C VAL A 394 -8.01 23.46 0.27
N PHE A 395 -8.20 22.15 0.10
CA PHE A 395 -9.44 21.50 0.55
C PHE A 395 -9.60 21.49 2.08
N LYS A 396 -8.58 21.07 2.83
CA LYS A 396 -8.64 21.03 4.30
C LYS A 396 -8.80 22.43 4.93
N PRO A 397 -8.05 23.47 4.52
CA PRO A 397 -8.29 24.84 5.01
C PRO A 397 -9.69 25.35 4.67
N LEU A 398 -10.23 25.06 3.49
CA LEU A 398 -11.61 25.42 3.12
C LEU A 398 -12.65 24.72 4.00
N CYS A 399 -12.45 23.44 4.32
CA CYS A 399 -13.30 22.74 5.27
C CYS A 399 -13.29 23.44 6.63
N ARG A 400 -12.10 23.86 7.09
CA ARG A 400 -11.93 24.55 8.37
C ARG A 400 -12.63 25.91 8.39
N SER A 401 -12.46 26.73 7.36
CA SER A 401 -13.09 28.06 7.28
C SER A 401 -14.62 27.98 7.23
N LYS A 402 -15.18 26.91 6.66
CA LYS A 402 -16.61 26.61 6.66
C LYS A 402 -17.13 25.93 7.93
N GLY A 403 -16.26 25.63 8.89
CA GLY A 403 -16.64 24.92 10.12
C GLY A 403 -16.98 23.44 9.92
N PHE A 404 -16.62 22.84 8.78
CA PHE A 404 -16.87 21.43 8.50
C PHE A 404 -15.81 20.51 9.11
N TYR A 405 -16.21 19.28 9.44
CA TYR A 405 -15.33 18.20 9.91
C TYR A 405 -14.44 18.58 11.12
N SER A 406 -15.00 19.35 12.06
CA SER A 406 -14.27 19.88 13.22
C SER A 406 -13.84 18.82 14.25
N LYS A 407 -14.43 17.62 14.19
CA LYS A 407 -14.07 16.47 15.03
C LYS A 407 -14.20 15.17 14.25
N ALA A 408 -13.38 14.19 14.61
CA ALA A 408 -13.56 12.82 14.13
C ALA A 408 -14.87 12.24 14.68
N LEU A 409 -15.57 11.44 13.87
CA LEU A 409 -16.81 10.76 14.27
C LEU A 409 -16.57 9.39 14.90
N THR A 410 -15.30 8.99 15.03
CA THR A 410 -14.87 7.72 15.60
C THR A 410 -13.54 7.89 16.32
N THR A 411 -13.17 6.93 17.16
CA THR A 411 -11.86 6.86 17.81
C THR A 411 -11.07 5.63 17.34
N ARG A 412 -9.77 5.60 17.65
CA ARG A 412 -8.94 4.41 17.39
C ARG A 412 -9.46 3.17 18.12
N GLU A 413 -10.04 3.34 19.30
CA GLU A 413 -10.62 2.26 20.09
C GLU A 413 -11.90 1.73 19.44
N ASP A 414 -12.78 2.63 18.96
CA ASP A 414 -13.98 2.23 18.24
C ASP A 414 -13.64 1.47 16.94
N VAL A 415 -12.63 1.93 16.19
CA VAL A 415 -12.15 1.25 14.99
C VAL A 415 -11.59 -0.14 15.32
N LYS A 416 -10.90 -0.30 16.45
CA LYS A 416 -10.42 -1.61 16.93
C LYS A 416 -11.60 -2.53 17.27
N ASN A 417 -12.59 -2.04 18.01
CA ASN A 417 -13.78 -2.82 18.37
C ASN A 417 -14.57 -3.23 17.12
N LYS A 418 -14.78 -2.29 16.18
CA LYS A 418 -15.37 -2.58 14.86
C LYS A 418 -14.59 -3.66 14.11
N ALA A 419 -13.25 -3.64 14.16
CA ALA A 419 -12.41 -4.67 13.53
C ALA A 419 -12.58 -6.05 14.19
N PHE A 420 -12.70 -6.10 15.52
CA PHE A 420 -12.97 -7.34 16.26
C PHE A 420 -14.33 -7.91 15.90
N GLU A 421 -15.35 -7.06 15.83
CA GLU A 421 -16.71 -7.46 15.45
C GLU A 421 -16.80 -7.94 14.00
N THR A 422 -16.17 -7.22 13.07
CA THR A 422 -16.29 -7.46 11.63
C THR A 422 -15.43 -8.66 11.17
N PHE A 423 -14.18 -8.72 11.62
CA PHE A 423 -13.19 -9.69 11.11
C PHE A 423 -12.82 -10.79 12.10
N LYS A 424 -13.35 -10.75 13.33
CA LYS A 424 -13.14 -11.76 14.38
C LYS A 424 -11.66 -11.98 14.75
N ILE A 425 -10.85 -10.91 14.67
CA ILE A 425 -9.39 -10.94 14.91
C ILE A 425 -8.97 -10.72 16.36
N GLU A 426 -9.90 -10.67 17.32
CA GLU A 426 -9.62 -10.30 18.72
C GLU A 426 -8.60 -11.23 19.39
N SER A 427 -8.73 -12.55 19.19
CA SER A 427 -7.80 -13.54 19.76
C SER A 427 -6.38 -13.33 19.22
N ASP A 428 -6.24 -13.21 17.89
CA ASP A 428 -4.96 -13.00 17.21
C ASP A 428 -4.30 -11.68 17.65
N TYR A 429 -5.11 -10.63 17.82
CA TYR A 429 -4.66 -9.34 18.32
C TYR A 429 -4.03 -9.46 19.70
N HIS A 430 -4.76 -10.03 20.66
CA HIS A 430 -4.27 -10.17 22.02
C HIS A 430 -3.12 -11.16 22.13
N GLN A 431 -3.11 -12.22 21.33
CA GLN A 431 -1.99 -13.17 21.28
C GLN A 431 -0.71 -12.47 20.80
N ARG A 432 -0.77 -11.73 19.69
CA ARG A 432 0.38 -11.01 19.14
C ARG A 432 0.90 -9.93 20.09
N LEU A 433 -0.01 -9.22 20.77
CA LEU A 433 0.35 -8.26 21.81
C LEU A 433 1.06 -8.97 22.99
N ARG A 434 0.52 -10.09 23.49
CA ARG A 434 1.13 -10.87 24.58
C ARG A 434 2.51 -11.37 24.22
N GLU A 435 2.68 -11.99 23.06
CA GLU A 435 3.98 -12.49 22.58
C GLU A 435 5.03 -11.38 22.52
N PHE A 436 4.64 -10.22 21.96
CA PHE A 436 5.53 -9.07 21.87
C PHE A 436 5.91 -8.53 23.26
N LEU A 437 4.95 -8.37 24.17
CA LEU A 437 5.21 -7.92 25.53
C LEU A 437 6.10 -8.91 26.28
N PHE A 438 5.88 -10.21 26.11
CA PHE A 438 6.70 -11.26 26.70
C PHE A 438 8.15 -11.19 26.22
N GLU A 439 8.37 -11.05 24.91
CA GLU A 439 9.72 -10.88 24.34
C GLU A 439 10.41 -9.61 24.87
N LYS A 440 9.67 -8.49 24.93
CA LYS A 440 10.20 -7.23 25.47
C LYS A 440 10.61 -7.40 26.93
N GLN A 441 9.72 -7.94 27.76
CA GLN A 441 10.00 -8.21 29.18
C GLN A 441 11.20 -9.15 29.34
N LYS A 442 11.27 -10.23 28.55
CA LYS A 442 12.44 -11.14 28.53
C LYS A 442 13.74 -10.39 28.23
N ASN A 443 13.74 -9.49 27.24
CA ASN A 443 14.91 -8.69 26.92
C ASN A 443 15.28 -7.72 28.05
N ASP A 444 14.30 -7.10 28.69
CA ASP A 444 14.53 -6.20 29.82
C ASP A 444 15.06 -6.98 31.04
N ILE A 445 14.53 -8.17 31.33
CA ILE A 445 15.06 -9.08 32.36
C ILE A 445 16.52 -9.44 32.06
N ILE A 446 16.86 -9.77 30.81
CA ILE A 446 18.25 -10.07 30.43
C ILE A 446 19.16 -8.86 30.65
N LYS A 447 18.69 -7.63 30.40
CA LYS A 447 19.46 -6.41 30.70
C LYS A 447 19.67 -6.25 32.21
N GLU A 448 18.63 -6.44 33.02
CA GLU A 448 18.74 -6.39 34.49
C GLU A 448 19.74 -7.42 35.01
N ILE A 449 19.69 -8.67 34.53
CA ILE A 449 20.66 -9.71 34.90
C ILE A 449 22.09 -9.30 34.50
N LYS A 450 22.28 -8.68 33.33
CA LYS A 450 23.59 -8.16 32.91
C LYS A 450 24.08 -7.01 33.79
N ASN A 451 23.19 -6.24 34.41
CA ASN A 451 23.54 -5.18 35.35
C ASN A 451 23.93 -5.74 36.71
N ILE A 452 23.27 -6.82 37.16
CA ILE A 452 23.64 -7.56 38.38
C ILE A 452 25.04 -8.16 38.23
N PHE A 453 25.37 -8.70 37.06
CA PHE A 453 26.71 -9.23 36.76
C PHE A 453 27.48 -8.29 35.81
N PRO A 454 28.12 -7.22 36.31
CA PRO A 454 28.85 -6.27 35.46
C PRO A 454 30.04 -6.94 34.75
N GLY A 455 30.55 -6.28 33.70
CA GLY A 455 31.75 -6.75 32.98
C GLY A 455 32.99 -6.77 33.90
N PRO A 456 33.94 -7.70 33.68
CA PRO A 456 35.16 -7.72 34.48
C PRO A 456 35.97 -6.45 34.24
N ALA A 457 36.60 -5.92 35.30
CA ALA A 457 37.42 -4.70 35.25
C ALA A 457 38.59 -4.80 34.27
N GLN A 458 39.10 -6.02 34.03
CA GLN A 458 40.10 -6.31 33.00
C GLN A 458 39.49 -7.18 31.89
N PRO A 459 39.30 -6.63 30.68
CA PRO A 459 38.68 -7.33 29.55
C PRO A 459 39.57 -8.42 28.92
N THR A 460 40.79 -8.61 29.41
CA THR A 460 41.73 -9.67 28.98
C THR A 460 41.56 -10.98 29.76
N ASN A 461 40.86 -10.96 30.90
CA ASN A 461 40.65 -12.17 31.71
C ASN A 461 39.54 -13.05 31.12
N GLN A 462 39.94 -13.95 30.22
CA GLN A 462 39.01 -14.85 29.53
C GLN A 462 38.20 -15.73 30.49
N LYS A 463 38.78 -16.16 31.61
CA LYS A 463 38.08 -16.98 32.62
C LYS A 463 36.96 -16.20 33.31
N ALA A 464 37.21 -14.94 33.67
CA ALA A 464 36.20 -14.07 34.27
C ALA A 464 35.05 -13.76 33.28
N ILE A 465 35.36 -13.56 32.00
CA ILE A 465 34.36 -13.36 30.94
C ILE A 465 33.49 -14.61 30.76
N GLN A 466 34.10 -15.80 30.77
CA GLN A 466 33.38 -17.07 30.68
C GLN A 466 32.46 -17.29 31.88
N MET A 467 32.97 -17.11 33.10
CA MET A 467 32.17 -17.27 34.32
C MET A 467 30.99 -16.31 34.37
N ARG A 468 31.18 -15.03 34.02
CA ARG A 468 30.10 -14.06 33.89
C ARG A 468 29.02 -14.52 32.91
N SER A 469 29.42 -15.05 31.76
CA SER A 469 28.49 -15.55 30.75
C SER A 469 27.66 -16.74 31.28
N LEU A 470 28.26 -17.59 32.11
CA LEU A 470 27.58 -18.70 32.78
C LEU A 470 26.63 -18.23 33.88
N HIS A 471 27.00 -17.22 34.68
CA HIS A 471 26.10 -16.62 35.69
C HIS A 471 24.85 -16.03 35.04
N ILE A 472 25.03 -15.24 33.97
CA ILE A 472 23.92 -14.67 33.20
C ILE A 472 23.03 -15.79 32.63
N LYS A 473 23.63 -16.83 32.07
CA LYS A 473 22.90 -17.98 31.54
C LYS A 473 22.08 -18.69 32.62
N ALA A 474 22.69 -19.00 33.76
CA ALA A 474 22.02 -19.67 34.88
C ALA A 474 20.84 -18.86 35.41
N MET A 475 21.04 -17.56 35.67
CA MET A 475 19.98 -16.70 36.18
C MET A 475 18.83 -16.54 35.16
N LYS A 476 19.15 -16.45 33.86
CA LYS A 476 18.15 -16.45 32.78
C LYS A 476 17.34 -17.75 32.79
N GLU A 477 17.98 -18.90 32.89
CA GLU A 477 17.31 -20.21 32.89
C GLU A 477 16.37 -20.35 34.09
N ILE A 478 16.79 -19.89 35.28
CA ILE A 478 15.96 -19.91 36.49
C ILE A 478 14.74 -19.01 36.34
N ILE A 479 14.93 -17.74 35.94
CA ILE A 479 13.86 -16.73 35.97
C ILE A 479 12.94 -16.83 34.76
N VAL A 480 13.52 -16.93 33.56
CA VAL A 480 12.78 -16.86 32.29
C VAL A 480 12.27 -18.23 31.88
N GLU A 481 13.14 -19.25 31.91
CA GLU A 481 12.84 -20.60 31.41
C GLU A 481 12.21 -21.48 32.48
N ARG A 482 12.28 -21.07 33.75
CA ARG A 482 11.74 -21.80 34.91
C ARG A 482 12.25 -23.24 34.99
N VAL A 483 13.57 -23.40 34.89
CA VAL A 483 14.19 -24.69 35.16
C VAL A 483 13.88 -25.14 36.59
N ASP A 484 13.70 -26.45 36.77
CA ASP A 484 13.43 -27.04 38.08
C ASP A 484 14.68 -27.01 38.99
N ALA A 485 14.47 -27.40 40.25
CA ALA A 485 15.51 -27.39 41.27
C ALA A 485 16.71 -28.31 40.94
N SER A 486 16.55 -29.33 40.09
CA SER A 486 17.63 -30.29 39.81
C SER A 486 18.85 -29.65 39.16
N ARG A 487 18.68 -28.50 38.48
CA ARG A 487 19.74 -27.88 37.68
C ARG A 487 20.66 -26.96 38.48
N TYR A 488 20.10 -26.17 39.39
CA TYR A 488 20.81 -25.14 40.17
C TYR A 488 20.50 -25.16 41.67
N ASN A 489 19.58 -26.02 42.11
CA ASN A 489 18.98 -26.01 43.45
C ASN A 489 18.29 -24.69 43.83
N ILE A 490 17.81 -23.95 42.82
CA ILE A 490 17.10 -22.67 42.93
C ILE A 490 15.86 -22.75 42.03
N VAL A 491 14.69 -22.39 42.56
CA VAL A 491 13.42 -22.38 41.81
C VAL A 491 12.80 -21.00 41.86
N ALA A 492 12.38 -20.48 40.71
CA ALA A 492 11.68 -19.21 40.64
C ALA A 492 10.26 -19.33 41.23
N PRO A 493 9.84 -18.44 42.14
CA PRO A 493 8.52 -18.53 42.74
C PRO A 493 7.43 -18.25 41.70
N ASN A 494 6.25 -18.87 41.85
CA ASN A 494 5.15 -18.70 40.90
C ASN A 494 4.76 -17.24 40.67
N SER A 495 4.92 -16.43 41.72
CA SER A 495 4.68 -15.00 41.79
C SER A 495 5.44 -14.14 40.77
N VAL A 496 6.55 -14.64 40.18
CA VAL A 496 7.30 -13.90 39.15
C VAL A 496 6.59 -13.85 37.79
N ARG A 497 5.59 -14.72 37.57
CA ARG A 497 4.70 -14.63 36.41
C ARG A 497 3.27 -14.30 36.85
N LEU A 498 2.59 -13.53 36.00
CA LEU A 498 1.18 -13.23 36.10
C LEU A 498 0.35 -14.37 35.47
N PRO A 499 -0.95 -14.47 35.80
CA PRO A 499 -1.83 -15.49 35.22
C PRO A 499 -1.91 -15.45 33.68
N ASN A 500 -1.70 -14.29 33.08
CA ASN A 500 -1.68 -14.11 31.62
C ASN A 500 -0.35 -14.53 30.96
N GLY A 501 0.59 -15.11 31.71
CA GLY A 501 1.88 -15.58 31.23
C GLY A 501 2.99 -14.52 31.17
N LEU A 502 2.68 -13.23 31.35
CA LEU A 502 3.67 -12.15 31.40
C LEU A 502 4.43 -12.13 32.72
N PHE A 503 5.57 -11.44 32.76
CA PHE A 503 6.39 -11.29 33.96
C PHE A 503 5.85 -10.18 34.87
N ASN A 504 5.84 -10.44 36.18
CA ASN A 504 5.74 -9.40 37.18
C ASN A 504 7.14 -8.78 37.37
N MET A 505 7.40 -7.68 36.68
CA MET A 505 8.75 -7.11 36.58
C MET A 505 9.34 -6.68 37.94
N ASP A 506 8.51 -6.24 38.88
CA ASP A 506 8.98 -5.85 40.21
C ASP A 506 9.41 -7.07 41.03
N ARG A 507 8.60 -8.14 40.99
CA ARG A 507 8.95 -9.41 41.64
C ARG A 507 10.16 -10.08 40.99
N VAL A 508 10.30 -9.98 39.67
CA VAL A 508 11.50 -10.46 38.97
C VAL A 508 12.74 -9.70 39.43
N ARG A 509 12.68 -8.36 39.48
CA ARG A 509 13.81 -7.54 39.95
C ARG A 509 14.19 -7.85 41.40
N ALA A 510 13.21 -7.98 42.29
CA ALA A 510 13.44 -8.34 43.69
C ALA A 510 14.10 -9.73 43.79
N PHE A 511 13.50 -10.74 43.15
CA PHE A 511 13.99 -12.11 43.19
C PHE A 511 15.40 -12.24 42.61
N ALA A 512 15.68 -11.63 41.45
CA ALA A 512 16.98 -11.68 40.79
C ALA A 512 18.13 -11.20 41.70
N ARG A 513 17.89 -10.13 42.46
CA ARG A 513 18.86 -9.60 43.44
C ARG A 513 19.03 -10.54 44.63
N THR A 514 17.95 -11.16 45.11
CA THR A 514 18.03 -12.07 46.26
C THR A 514 18.85 -13.32 45.96
N ILE A 515 18.77 -13.85 44.73
CA ILE A 515 19.44 -15.12 44.37
C ILE A 515 20.83 -14.93 43.76
N GLU A 516 21.37 -13.71 43.70
CA GLU A 516 22.64 -13.40 43.02
C GLU A 516 23.79 -14.29 43.51
N ASN A 517 24.06 -14.28 44.81
CA ASN A 517 25.15 -15.06 45.42
C ASN A 517 24.92 -16.57 45.29
N ASP A 518 23.66 -17.01 45.39
CA ASP A 518 23.31 -18.43 45.25
C ASP A 518 23.57 -18.93 43.82
N VAL A 519 23.31 -18.09 42.80
CA VAL A 519 23.60 -18.40 41.41
C VAL A 519 25.11 -18.51 41.17
N VAL A 520 25.91 -17.60 41.73
CA VAL A 520 27.38 -17.66 41.63
C VAL A 520 27.89 -18.98 42.23
N ALA A 521 27.49 -19.32 43.45
CA ALA A 521 27.89 -20.55 44.13
C ALA A 521 27.42 -21.82 43.39
N ALA A 522 26.23 -21.81 42.78
CA ALA A 522 25.73 -22.94 41.99
C ALA A 522 26.54 -23.15 40.71
N VAL A 523 26.90 -22.07 40.00
CA VAL A 523 27.70 -22.15 38.77
C VAL A 523 29.13 -22.57 39.06
N GLU A 524 29.76 -22.07 40.12
CA GLU A 524 31.12 -22.45 40.52
C GLU A 524 31.22 -23.92 40.90
N ARG A 525 30.26 -24.45 41.70
CA ARG A 525 30.20 -25.87 42.05
C ARG A 525 30.13 -26.77 40.81
N ARG A 526 29.38 -26.36 39.80
CA ARG A 526 29.20 -27.14 38.56
C ARG A 526 30.43 -27.11 37.64
N ASN A 527 31.26 -26.06 37.72
CA ASN A 527 32.40 -25.87 36.84
C ASN A 527 33.77 -26.10 37.53
N SER A 528 33.77 -26.57 38.78
CA SER A 528 34.99 -26.90 39.52
C SER A 528 35.49 -28.31 39.15
N PRO A 529 36.81 -28.51 38.87
CA PRO A 529 37.36 -29.79 38.40
C PRO A 529 37.33 -30.97 39.39
N GLN A 530 36.85 -30.79 40.62
CA GLN A 530 36.84 -31.82 41.66
C GLN A 530 35.41 -32.13 42.11
N ALA A 531 34.70 -32.95 41.34
CA ALA A 531 33.48 -33.63 41.80
C ALA A 531 33.29 -34.96 41.05
N GLY A 532 34.33 -35.79 40.99
CA GLY A 532 34.16 -37.23 40.92
C GLY A 532 33.87 -37.74 42.32
N GLY A 533 32.61 -37.68 42.78
CA GLY A 533 32.23 -38.15 44.10
C GLY A 533 30.86 -37.64 44.56
N GLN A 534 29.89 -38.55 44.55
CA GLN A 534 28.57 -38.50 45.20
C GLN A 534 27.77 -37.19 45.15
N VAL A 535 26.71 -37.22 44.34
CA VAL A 535 25.53 -36.36 44.51
C VAL A 535 24.98 -36.58 45.93
N GLN A 536 25.28 -35.66 46.84
CA GLN A 536 24.68 -35.66 48.16
C GLN A 536 23.23 -35.15 48.02
N ALA A 537 22.32 -36.10 47.84
CA ALA A 537 20.89 -35.90 47.99
C ALA A 537 20.62 -35.50 49.45
N GLY A 538 20.19 -34.25 49.68
CA GLY A 538 19.85 -33.79 51.03
C GLY A 538 20.11 -32.31 51.28
N ARG A 539 19.65 -31.41 50.41
CA ARG A 539 19.25 -30.06 50.83
C ARG A 539 17.96 -29.74 50.09
N ASP A 540 16.89 -29.54 50.85
CA ASP A 540 15.59 -29.17 50.30
C ASP A 540 15.73 -27.97 49.37
N ALA A 541 15.10 -28.05 48.20
CA ALA A 541 15.07 -26.96 47.24
C ALA A 541 14.55 -25.71 47.94
N ARG A 542 15.38 -24.66 48.06
CA ARG A 542 15.00 -23.45 48.78
C ARG A 542 14.09 -22.61 47.88
N ALA A 543 12.79 -22.62 48.16
CA ALA A 543 11.86 -21.66 47.58
C ALA A 543 12.12 -20.28 48.21
N ILE A 544 12.99 -19.48 47.58
CA ILE A 544 13.32 -18.13 48.05
C ILE A 544 12.17 -17.21 47.61
N THR A 545 11.30 -16.85 48.54
CA THR A 545 10.21 -15.89 48.32
C THR A 545 10.65 -14.52 48.82
N PRO A 546 10.83 -13.52 47.93
CA PRO A 546 11.11 -12.16 48.38
C PRO A 546 9.85 -11.54 48.99
N GLU A 547 9.95 -10.95 50.19
CA GLU A 547 8.92 -10.06 50.71
C GLU A 547 8.93 -8.77 49.89
N VAL A 548 7.82 -8.51 49.19
CA VAL A 548 7.57 -7.23 48.53
C VAL A 548 6.34 -6.63 49.21
N PRO A 549 6.40 -5.39 49.74
CA PRO A 549 5.24 -4.77 50.37
C PRO A 549 4.03 -4.79 49.44
N SER A 550 2.88 -5.14 49.99
CA SER A 550 1.63 -5.25 49.24
C SER A 550 1.25 -3.90 48.63
N LEU A 551 0.68 -3.90 47.42
CA LEU A 551 0.10 -2.71 46.79
C LEU A 551 -1.05 -2.09 47.63
N ARG A 552 -1.52 -2.77 48.68
CA ARG A 552 -2.48 -2.23 49.66
C ARG A 552 -1.89 -1.23 50.66
N ASP A 553 -0.56 -1.15 50.79
CA ASP A 553 0.09 -0.28 51.79
C ASP A 553 0.41 1.13 51.27
N ARG A 554 -0.17 1.53 50.12
CA ARG A 554 -0.05 2.89 49.54
C ARG A 554 -1.41 3.58 49.37
N LEU A 555 -2.28 3.47 50.36
CA LEU A 555 -3.34 4.46 50.55
C LEU A 555 -3.01 5.23 51.82
N PRO A 556 -2.82 6.57 51.77
CA PRO A 556 -2.79 7.35 53.00
C PRO A 556 -4.20 7.28 53.60
N GLY A 557 -4.28 6.66 54.78
CA GLY A 557 -5.44 6.80 55.65
C GLY A 557 -5.64 8.29 55.98
N GLY A 558 -6.89 8.71 55.92
CA GLY A 558 -7.27 10.11 56.13
C GLY A 558 -6.87 10.63 57.51
N ALA A 559 -6.53 11.91 57.50
CA ALA A 559 -7.10 12.91 58.40
C ALA A 559 -7.54 14.08 57.50
#